data_AF-A0A832N334-F1
#
_entry.id   AF-A0A832N334-F1
#
_cell.length_a   1.000
_cell.length_b   1.000
_cell.length_c   1.000
_cell.angle_alpha   90.00
_cell.angle_beta   90.00
_cell.angle_gamma   90.00
#
_symmetry.space_group_name_H-M   'P 1'
#
loop_
_entity.id
_entity.type
_entity.pdbx_description
1 polymer ?
#
loop_
_entity_poly.entity_id
_entity_poly.type
_entity_poly.pdbx_seq_one_letter_code
_entity_poly.pdbx_strand_id
1 'polypeptide(L)'
;MMEEKAYFKYWGKARKEGEEGALCHLLPYHCLDVAAVGQVLLARHHHLKMRLLGLSGLDEGSFTKWVLFYLAIHDLGKFSESFQNLRPDLLVRLQGRASDKAYSLRHDSLGHALWLSQIRSWVLGLQGSGRRGHI
;
A
#
# COMPACT_ATOMS: atom_id res chain seq x y z
N MET A 1 -14.14 -16.91 17.83
CA MET A 1 -12.79 -16.40 17.54
C MET A 1 -12.92 -15.33 16.47
N MET A 2 -12.33 -14.16 16.66
CA MET A 2 -12.43 -13.06 15.68
C MET A 2 -11.57 -13.44 14.47
N GLU A 3 -12.20 -13.56 13.31
CA GLU A 3 -11.48 -13.86 12.07
C GLU A 3 -10.56 -12.68 11.74
N GLU A 4 -9.26 -12.97 11.64
CA GLU A 4 -8.26 -11.96 11.32
C GLU A 4 -8.49 -11.44 9.90
N LYS A 5 -8.52 -10.11 9.73
CA LYS A 5 -8.81 -9.49 8.43
C LYS A 5 -7.78 -9.93 7.39
N ALA A 6 -8.27 -10.28 6.19
CA ALA A 6 -7.43 -10.87 5.14
C ALA A 6 -6.19 -10.03 4.76
N TYR A 7 -6.25 -8.71 4.90
CA TYR A 7 -5.13 -7.82 4.60
C TYR A 7 -3.95 -7.93 5.58
N PHE A 8 -4.12 -8.56 6.75
CA PHE A 8 -3.00 -8.83 7.67
C PHE A 8 -2.13 -10.02 7.23
N LYS A 9 -2.51 -10.75 6.18
CA LYS A 9 -1.76 -11.88 5.61
C LYS A 9 -0.65 -11.47 4.62
N TYR A 10 -0.26 -10.19 4.63
CA TYR A 10 0.69 -9.63 3.67
C TYR A 10 1.81 -8.91 4.41
N TRP A 11 3.06 -9.17 4.03
CA TRP A 11 4.21 -8.46 4.58
C TRP A 11 4.56 -7.24 3.73
N GLY A 12 4.94 -6.13 4.39
CA GLY A 12 5.42 -4.91 3.73
C GLY A 12 6.94 -4.77 3.79
N LYS A 13 7.54 -5.29 4.87
CA LYS A 13 8.99 -5.43 5.03
C LYS A 13 9.32 -6.78 5.65
N ALA A 14 10.21 -7.54 5.03
CA ALA A 14 10.75 -8.77 5.60
C ALA A 14 12.08 -8.49 6.31
N ARG A 15 12.32 -9.18 7.42
CA ARG A 15 13.60 -9.18 8.14
C ARG A 15 14.69 -9.81 7.27
N LYS A 16 15.90 -9.25 7.29
CA LYS A 16 17.05 -9.86 6.60
C LYS A 16 17.56 -11.08 7.38
N GLU A 17 18.29 -11.95 6.70
CA GLU A 17 19.02 -13.03 7.37
C GLU A 17 20.06 -12.44 8.33
N GLY A 18 20.16 -13.00 9.54
CA GLY A 18 21.07 -12.54 10.60
C GLY A 18 20.57 -11.38 11.47
N GLU A 19 19.40 -10.79 11.16
CA GLU A 19 18.78 -9.78 12.04
C GLU A 19 17.90 -10.44 13.12
N GLU A 20 17.87 -9.84 14.32
CA GLU A 20 16.96 -10.23 15.41
C GLU A 20 15.57 -9.58 15.28
N GLY A 21 14.59 -10.09 16.02
CA GLY A 21 13.23 -9.52 16.07
C GLY A 21 12.20 -10.20 15.16
N ALA A 22 11.06 -9.54 14.94
CA ALA A 22 9.94 -10.10 14.17
C ALA A 22 10.34 -10.43 12.73
N LEU A 23 9.83 -11.55 12.19
CA LEU A 23 10.19 -12.02 10.84
C LEU A 23 9.80 -11.05 9.72
N CYS A 24 8.73 -10.29 9.94
CA CYS A 24 8.28 -9.27 9.02
C CYS A 24 7.43 -8.22 9.73
N HIS A 25 7.33 -7.06 9.10
CA HIS A 25 6.37 -6.02 9.41
C HIS A 25 5.24 -6.06 8.38
N LEU A 26 4.00 -6.14 8.86
CA LEU A 26 2.82 -6.35 8.01
C LEU A 26 2.56 -5.14 7.11
N LEU A 27 2.07 -5.40 5.91
CA LEU A 27 1.87 -4.39 4.87
C LEU A 27 0.94 -3.25 5.28
N PRO A 28 -0.23 -3.49 5.91
CA PRO A 28 -1.08 -2.39 6.38
C PRO A 28 -0.38 -1.47 7.37
N TYR A 29 0.40 -2.02 8.30
CA TYR A 29 1.18 -1.22 9.26
C TYR A 29 2.29 -0.47 8.55
N HIS A 30 2.99 -1.08 7.60
CA HIS A 30 4.04 -0.41 6.83
C HIS A 30 3.52 0.84 6.13
N CYS A 31 2.36 0.71 5.49
CA CYS A 31 1.70 1.80 4.81
C CYS A 31 1.25 2.90 5.78
N LEU A 32 0.68 2.53 6.92
CA LEU A 32 0.24 3.49 7.94
C LEU A 32 1.42 4.22 8.60
N ASP A 33 2.55 3.54 8.81
CA ASP A 33 3.78 4.15 9.32
C ASP A 33 4.30 5.21 8.35
N VAL A 34 4.31 4.93 7.05
CA VAL A 34 4.71 5.91 6.02
C VAL A 34 3.74 7.09 5.98
N ALA A 35 2.44 6.86 6.09
CA ALA A 35 1.46 7.93 6.17
C ALA A 35 1.66 8.79 7.44
N ALA A 36 1.88 8.17 8.61
CA ALA A 36 2.13 8.87 9.87
C ALA A 36 3.41 9.72 9.80
N VAL A 37 4.50 9.18 9.23
CA VAL A 37 5.73 9.95 8.99
C VAL A 37 5.46 11.12 8.05
N GLY A 38 4.67 10.91 6.98
CA GLY A 38 4.26 11.97 6.07
C GLY A 38 3.47 13.08 6.75
N GLN A 39 2.57 12.74 7.67
CA GLN A 39 1.82 13.72 8.45
C GLN A 39 2.75 14.59 9.31
N VAL A 40 3.70 13.98 10.00
CA VAL A 40 4.70 14.69 10.81
C VAL A 40 5.59 15.55 9.92
N LEU A 41 6.01 15.05 8.76
CA LEU A 41 6.83 15.80 7.80
C LEU A 41 6.12 17.06 7.32
N LEU A 42 4.85 16.96 6.90
CA LEU A 42 4.06 18.11 6.47
C LEU A 42 3.83 19.12 7.60
N ALA A 43 3.63 18.64 8.83
CA ALA A 43 3.45 19.49 10.00
C ALA A 43 4.73 20.25 10.37
N ARG A 44 5.90 19.61 10.26
CA ARG A 44 7.20 20.19 10.65
C ARG A 44 7.85 21.03 9.56
N HIS A 45 7.56 20.77 8.27
CA HIS A 45 8.21 21.45 7.14
C HIS A 45 7.24 22.37 6.41
N HIS A 46 6.96 23.54 7.01
CA HIS A 46 6.00 24.51 6.48
C HIS A 46 6.27 24.93 5.03
N HIS A 47 7.52 25.24 4.66
CA HIS A 47 7.86 25.64 3.28
C HIS A 47 7.56 24.54 2.25
N LEU A 48 7.86 23.28 2.59
CA LEU A 48 7.55 22.14 1.72
C LEU A 48 6.03 22.00 1.56
N LYS A 49 5.29 22.06 2.68
CA LYS A 49 3.82 21.99 2.67
C LYS A 49 3.22 23.08 1.79
N MET A 50 3.63 24.34 1.97
CA MET A 50 3.08 25.47 1.19
C MET A 50 3.40 25.36 -0.30
N ARG A 51 4.60 24.89 -0.65
CA ARG A 51 4.97 24.66 -2.06
C ARG A 51 4.09 23.59 -2.70
N LEU A 52 3.92 22.45 -2.04
CA LEU A 52 3.10 21.35 -2.55
C LEU A 52 1.61 21.72 -2.59
N LEU A 53 1.14 22.42 -1.57
CA LEU A 53 -0.22 22.95 -1.51
C LEU A 53 -0.51 23.86 -2.70
N GLY A 54 0.39 24.82 -2.98
CA GLY A 54 0.28 25.73 -4.12
C GLY A 54 0.27 25.01 -5.48
N LEU A 55 1.01 23.91 -5.62
CA LEU A 55 1.00 23.08 -6.84
C LEU A 55 -0.29 22.25 -6.99
N SER A 56 -0.95 21.91 -5.88
CA SER A 56 -2.13 21.04 -5.90
C SER A 56 -3.43 21.75 -6.28
N GLY A 57 -3.52 23.06 -6.03
CA GLY A 57 -4.77 23.83 -6.18
C GLY A 57 -5.87 23.47 -5.17
N LEU A 58 -5.55 22.65 -4.15
CA LEU A 58 -6.49 22.24 -3.09
C LEU A 58 -6.38 23.15 -1.86
N ASP A 59 -7.40 23.14 -1.01
CA ASP A 59 -7.30 23.66 0.34
C ASP A 59 -6.38 22.77 1.20
N GLU A 60 -5.84 23.32 2.29
CA GLU A 60 -4.88 22.60 3.14
C GLU A 60 -5.44 21.29 3.72
N GLY A 61 -6.72 21.27 4.09
CA GLY A 61 -7.37 20.11 4.67
C GLY A 61 -7.51 18.98 3.66
N SER A 62 -8.02 19.29 2.47
CA SER A 62 -8.14 18.33 1.37
C SER A 62 -6.78 17.84 0.88
N PHE A 63 -5.83 18.75 0.68
CA PHE A 63 -4.45 18.43 0.31
C PHE A 63 -3.83 17.42 1.30
N THR A 64 -3.90 17.73 2.59
CA THR A 64 -3.33 16.86 3.63
C THR A 64 -3.96 15.47 3.58
N LYS A 65 -5.30 15.38 3.53
CA LYS A 65 -6.01 14.10 3.45
C LYS A 65 -5.60 13.28 2.23
N TRP A 66 -5.51 13.92 1.06
CA TRP A 66 -5.10 13.24 -0.18
C TRP A 66 -3.65 12.77 -0.13
N VAL A 67 -2.72 13.58 0.36
CA VAL A 67 -1.31 13.16 0.49
C VAL A 67 -1.19 11.98 1.44
N LEU A 68 -1.82 12.03 2.62
CA LEU A 68 -1.78 10.93 3.58
C LEU A 68 -2.43 9.66 3.02
N PHE A 69 -3.53 9.81 2.29
CA PHE A 69 -4.16 8.70 1.58
C PHE A 69 -3.18 8.06 0.58
N TYR A 70 -2.56 8.85 -0.30
CA TYR A 70 -1.60 8.32 -1.30
C TYR A 70 -0.38 7.67 -0.65
N LEU A 71 0.12 8.21 0.47
CA LEU A 71 1.19 7.57 1.25
C LEU A 71 0.73 6.24 1.85
N ALA A 72 -0.50 6.16 2.37
CA ALA A 72 -1.07 4.94 2.92
C ALA A 72 -1.35 3.86 1.84
N ILE A 73 -1.37 4.22 0.57
CA ILE A 73 -1.58 3.26 -0.53
C ILE A 73 -0.38 3.15 -1.48
N HIS A 74 0.77 3.75 -1.15
CA HIS A 74 1.93 3.82 -2.05
C HIS A 74 2.43 2.42 -2.46
N ASP A 75 2.27 1.45 -1.57
CA ASP A 75 2.77 0.09 -1.69
C ASP A 75 1.68 -0.93 -2.06
N LEU A 76 0.57 -0.49 -2.68
CA LEU A 76 -0.52 -1.38 -3.11
C LEU A 76 -0.05 -2.61 -3.90
N GLY A 77 0.98 -2.49 -4.74
CA GLY A 77 1.49 -3.62 -5.51
C GLY A 77 2.17 -4.70 -4.67
N LYS A 78 2.49 -4.44 -3.39
CA LYS A 78 2.99 -5.46 -2.47
C LYS A 78 1.91 -6.48 -2.07
N PHE A 79 0.63 -6.19 -2.29
CA PHE A 79 -0.44 -7.19 -2.19
C PHE A 79 -0.39 -8.24 -3.31
N SER A 80 0.45 -8.06 -4.33
CA SER A 80 0.61 -9.07 -5.37
C SER A 80 1.28 -10.33 -4.85
N GLU A 81 0.82 -11.48 -5.36
CA GLU A 81 1.41 -12.78 -5.03
C GLU A 81 2.89 -12.85 -5.42
N SER A 82 3.26 -12.32 -6.59
CA SER A 82 4.64 -12.30 -7.06
C SER A 82 5.56 -11.52 -6.12
N PHE A 83 5.11 -10.37 -5.58
CA PHE A 83 5.87 -9.65 -4.56
C PHE A 83 5.98 -10.45 -3.26
N GLN A 84 4.87 -11.00 -2.76
CA GLN A 84 4.88 -11.78 -1.51
C GLN A 84 5.77 -13.03 -1.63
N ASN A 85 5.87 -13.61 -2.83
CA ASN A 85 6.72 -14.75 -3.16
C ASN A 85 8.22 -14.42 -3.21
N LEU A 86 8.64 -13.16 -3.05
CA LEU A 86 10.05 -12.83 -2.77
C LEU A 86 10.55 -13.45 -1.44
N ARG A 87 9.61 -13.82 -0.55
CA ARG A 87 9.87 -14.62 0.65
C ARG A 87 8.90 -15.80 0.71
N PRO A 88 9.19 -16.91 0.01
CA PRO A 88 8.30 -18.07 -0.05
C PRO A 88 7.95 -18.65 1.33
N ASP A 89 8.89 -18.59 2.27
CA ASP A 89 8.68 -18.99 3.66
C ASP A 89 7.60 -18.13 4.36
N LEU A 90 7.61 -16.81 4.12
CA LEU A 90 6.59 -15.91 4.65
C LEU A 90 5.26 -16.05 3.91
N LEU A 91 5.28 -16.29 2.60
CA LEU A 91 4.06 -16.54 1.82
C LEU A 91 3.31 -17.77 2.35
N VAL A 92 4.02 -18.88 2.56
CA VAL A 92 3.45 -20.11 3.14
C VAL A 92 2.95 -19.83 4.55
N ARG A 93 3.73 -19.15 5.39
CA ARG A 93 3.37 -18.87 6.79
C ARG A 93 2.14 -17.96 6.92
N LEU A 94 2.04 -16.90 6.11
CA LEU A 94 0.99 -15.88 6.22
C LEU A 94 -0.26 -16.22 5.40
N GLN A 95 -0.11 -16.90 4.27
CA GLN A 95 -1.21 -17.17 3.32
C GLN A 95 -1.55 -18.66 3.17
N GLY A 96 -0.75 -19.56 3.74
CA GLY A 96 -1.00 -21.01 3.69
C GLY A 96 -0.83 -21.62 2.29
N ARG A 97 -0.08 -20.96 1.39
CA ARG A 97 0.12 -21.40 0.01
C ARG A 97 1.55 -21.17 -0.48
N ALA A 98 1.99 -22.01 -1.40
CA ALA A 98 3.20 -21.77 -2.20
C ALA A 98 2.83 -21.08 -3.52
N SER A 99 3.83 -20.48 -4.17
CA SER A 99 3.68 -19.84 -5.48
C SER A 99 4.96 -20.02 -6.30
N ASP A 100 4.80 -20.14 -7.61
CA ASP A 100 5.86 -20.14 -8.61
C ASP A 100 5.92 -18.80 -9.39
N LYS A 101 5.06 -17.83 -9.03
CA LYS A 101 5.01 -16.54 -9.74
C LYS A 101 6.29 -15.76 -9.52
N ALA A 102 6.99 -15.48 -10.61
CA ALA A 102 8.17 -14.65 -10.62
C ALA A 102 7.80 -13.17 -10.42
N TYR A 103 8.61 -12.47 -9.62
CA TYR A 103 8.54 -11.02 -9.45
C TYR A 103 9.29 -10.32 -10.58
N SER A 104 8.67 -10.25 -11.76
CA SER A 104 9.23 -9.58 -12.95
C SER A 104 8.89 -8.10 -13.04
N LEU A 105 7.74 -7.69 -12.51
CA LEU A 105 7.29 -6.29 -12.49
C LEU A 105 7.36 -5.73 -11.07
N ARG A 106 7.96 -4.54 -10.93
CA ARG A 106 8.10 -3.89 -9.63
C ARG A 106 6.75 -3.55 -9.00
N HIS A 107 6.67 -3.62 -7.68
CA HIS A 107 5.45 -3.35 -6.91
C HIS A 107 4.92 -1.93 -7.11
N ASP A 108 5.77 -0.93 -7.35
CA ASP A 108 5.33 0.42 -7.71
C ASP A 108 4.45 0.40 -8.98
N SER A 109 4.89 -0.33 -9.99
CA SER A 109 4.23 -0.47 -11.30
C SER A 109 2.97 -1.33 -11.17
N LEU A 110 3.02 -2.41 -10.39
CA LEU A 110 1.85 -3.24 -10.07
C LEU A 110 0.79 -2.43 -9.32
N GLY A 111 1.20 -1.61 -8.34
CA GLY A 111 0.33 -0.75 -7.58
C GLY A 111 -0.31 0.33 -8.46
N HIS A 112 0.46 0.92 -9.36
CA HIS A 112 -0.05 1.88 -10.34
C HIS A 112 -1.06 1.26 -11.32
N ALA A 113 -0.79 0.05 -11.82
CA ALA A 113 -1.72 -0.69 -12.67
C ALA A 113 -3.03 -1.00 -11.93
N LEU A 114 -2.96 -1.43 -10.67
CA LEU A 114 -4.14 -1.67 -9.83
C LEU A 114 -4.93 -0.38 -9.55
N TRP A 115 -4.21 0.72 -9.32
CA TRP A 115 -4.82 2.04 -9.14
C TRP A 115 -5.64 2.45 -10.36
N LEU A 116 -5.03 2.43 -11.55
CA LEU A 116 -5.70 2.86 -12.78
C LEU A 116 -6.89 1.97 -13.17
N SER A 117 -6.75 0.65 -12.97
CA SER A 117 -7.77 -0.32 -13.40
C SER A 117 -8.99 -0.38 -12.48
N GLN A 118 -8.81 -0.24 -11.16
CA GLN A 118 -9.88 -0.50 -10.20
C GLN A 118 -10.02 0.58 -9.12
N ILE A 119 -8.95 0.89 -8.39
CA ILE A 119 -9.07 1.68 -7.16
C ILE A 119 -9.46 3.12 -7.48
N ARG A 120 -8.91 3.74 -8.53
CA ARG A 120 -9.22 5.11 -8.93
C ARG A 120 -10.71 5.30 -9.21
N SER A 121 -11.34 4.36 -9.92
CA SER A 121 -12.76 4.48 -10.25
C SER A 121 -13.64 4.35 -9.01
N TRP A 122 -13.28 3.47 -8.08
CA TRP A 122 -13.97 3.30 -6.80
C TRP A 122 -13.83 4.54 -5.92
N VAL A 123 -12.61 5.06 -5.74
CA VAL A 123 -12.31 6.22 -4.90
C VAL A 123 -12.99 7.49 -5.42
N LEU A 124 -13.00 7.69 -6.74
CA LEU A 124 -13.61 8.88 -7.37
C LEU A 124 -15.11 8.74 -7.61
N GLY A 125 -15.74 7.65 -7.20
CA GLY A 125 -17.17 7.41 -7.43
C GLY A 125 -17.55 7.32 -8.90
N LEU A 126 -16.60 6.96 -9.77
CA LEU A 126 -16.79 6.87 -11.23
C LEU A 126 -17.42 5.54 -11.68
N GLN A 127 -17.82 4.69 -10.73
CA GLN A 127 -18.54 3.46 -11.05
C GLN A 127 -20.00 3.77 -11.36
N GLY A 128 -20.32 3.86 -12.64
CA GLY A 128 -21.68 3.71 -13.12
C GLY A 128 -22.22 2.31 -12.77
N SER A 129 -23.52 2.23 -12.53
CA SER A 129 -24.27 0.98 -12.36
C SER A 129 -24.04 0.01 -13.53
N GLY A 130 -23.05 -0.89 -13.44
CA GLY A 130 -22.69 -1.74 -14.57
C GLY A 130 -21.72 -2.87 -14.21
N ARG A 131 -22.30 -4.02 -13.87
CA ARG A 131 -21.74 -5.40 -13.90
C ARG A 131 -20.39 -5.64 -13.20
N ARG A 132 -20.46 -6.38 -12.08
CA ARG A 132 -19.36 -7.16 -11.50
C ARG A 132 -18.90 -8.21 -12.53
N GLY A 133 -17.74 -8.00 -13.12
CA GLY A 133 -16.97 -9.05 -13.77
C GLY A 133 -16.13 -9.74 -12.72
N HIS A 134 -16.41 -11.02 -12.46
CA HIS A 134 -15.52 -11.91 -11.73
C HIS A 134 -14.26 -12.13 -12.57
N ILE A 135 -13.08 -11.93 -11.96
CA ILE A 135 -11.83 -12.57 -12.34
C ILE A 135 -11.25 -13.16 -11.05
#